data_AF-A0A235BW53-F1
#
_entry.id   AF-A0A235BW53-F1
#
_cell.length_a   1.000
_cell.length_b   1.000
_cell.length_c   1.000
_cell.angle_alpha   90.00
_cell.angle_beta   90.00
_cell.angle_gamma   90.00
#
_symmetry.space_group_name_H-M   'P 1'
#
loop_
_entity.id
_entity.type
_entity.pdbx_description
1 polymer ?
#
loop_
_entity_poly.entity_id
_entity_poly.type
_entity_poly.pdbx_seq_one_letter_code
_entity_poly.pdbx_strand_id
1 'polypeptide(L)'
;MIRRIARTDRGRKSSKLLKGCTRILPPPVSGKESVEDLVDNTFLAYNSARLREACSLYVEKILRPDVVVGLSFAGALTPAGLGPSVFVPLIEAGFVDWMVTTGANLYHDLHFAFDYPLYMGSHLADDVELHKQDVVRIYDVLLSLTDCLMPTDVRLKEIFMRPEFQKRMGTAELHYYLGKIADQAERKNRKHGVSVLAAAYRARMPIYVSAPGDSSLALNWVESVMLGSELVVDTAIDVNESAAIVWQTKQEGKKAAAILLGGGSPKNFMLQTEPQIQQILKLKGAGFDYFMQVTDARPDTGGLSGATPHEAVSWGKVNPTALSDAVVCYLDTTVALPIIAHYALRKRRARRLRRLYDKRKLYTRKLEQAYRILSAAVRRNHRG
;
A
#
# COMPACT_ATOMS: atom_id res chain seq x y z
N MET A 1 23.89 -14.75 54.72
CA MET A 1 23.60 -13.40 55.26
C MET A 1 23.71 -12.36 54.13
N ILE A 2 22.75 -12.33 53.21
CA ILE A 2 22.65 -11.28 52.17
C ILE A 2 21.26 -10.67 52.30
N ARG A 3 21.24 -9.43 52.76
CA ARG A 3 20.05 -8.67 53.16
C ARG A 3 19.19 -8.34 51.93
N ARG A 4 17.90 -8.68 52.01
CA ARG A 4 16.80 -8.05 51.26
C ARG A 4 16.94 -6.53 51.37
N ILE A 5 17.23 -5.85 50.26
CA ILE A 5 16.95 -4.42 50.14
C ILE A 5 15.48 -4.29 49.76
N ALA A 6 14.62 -4.31 50.76
CA ALA A 6 13.30 -3.72 50.65
C ALA A 6 13.49 -2.20 50.68
N ARG A 7 13.60 -1.57 49.50
CA ARG A 7 13.52 -0.11 49.40
C ARG A 7 12.05 0.29 49.43
N THR A 8 11.69 0.86 50.57
CA THR A 8 10.47 1.60 50.86
C THR A 8 10.24 2.70 49.83
N ASP A 9 9.26 2.54 48.94
CA ASP A 9 8.64 3.67 48.24
C ASP A 9 7.46 4.16 49.09
N ARG A 10 7.78 4.67 50.30
CA ARG A 10 6.81 5.31 51.18
C ARG A 10 6.87 6.81 50.91
N GLY A 11 5.86 7.38 50.26
CA GLY A 11 5.58 8.82 50.35
C GLY A 11 5.23 9.59 49.07
N ARG A 12 5.21 8.97 47.87
CA ARG A 12 4.69 9.68 46.69
C ARG A 12 3.18 9.49 46.57
N LYS A 13 2.41 10.58 46.75
CA LYS A 13 1.01 10.66 46.28
C LYS A 13 1.02 10.44 44.76
N SER A 14 0.92 9.19 44.32
CA SER A 14 0.82 8.87 42.90
C SER A 14 -0.44 9.54 42.35
N SER A 15 -0.25 10.46 41.42
CA SER A 15 -1.36 11.10 40.71
C SER A 15 -2.31 10.03 40.15
N LYS A 16 -3.62 10.26 40.26
CA LYS A 16 -4.62 9.38 39.62
C LYS A 16 -4.38 9.28 38.11
N LEU A 17 -3.78 10.30 37.50
CA LEU A 17 -3.42 10.34 36.08
C LEU A 17 -2.31 9.36 35.70
N LEU A 18 -1.49 8.90 36.66
CA LEU A 18 -0.42 7.93 36.40
C LEU A 18 -0.88 6.47 36.59
N LYS A 19 -2.12 6.25 37.10
CA LYS A 19 -2.68 4.91 37.23
C LYS A 19 -2.98 4.34 35.85
N GLY A 20 -2.37 3.20 35.51
CA GLY A 20 -2.52 2.55 34.20
C GLY A 20 -1.48 2.97 33.15
N CYS A 21 -0.65 3.98 33.44
CA CYS A 21 0.48 4.30 32.57
C CYS A 21 1.55 3.19 32.63
N THR A 22 2.12 2.85 31.48
CA THR A 22 3.28 1.94 31.43
C THR A 22 4.52 2.69 31.90
N ARG A 23 5.22 2.14 32.91
CA ARG A 23 6.49 2.71 33.36
C ARG A 23 7.54 2.52 32.26
N ILE A 24 8.24 3.59 31.91
CA ILE A 24 9.40 3.52 30.99
C ILE A 24 10.57 2.92 31.77
N LEU A 25 10.75 1.61 31.62
CA LEU A 25 11.88 0.85 32.15
C LEU A 25 12.00 -0.45 31.33
N PRO A 26 12.42 -0.37 30.06
CA PRO A 26 12.55 -1.55 29.22
C PRO A 26 13.67 -2.47 29.74
N PRO A 27 13.61 -3.79 29.49
CA PRO A 27 14.73 -4.67 29.72
C PRO A 27 15.93 -4.29 28.82
N PRO A 28 17.18 -4.59 29.21
CA PRO A 28 18.33 -4.40 28.33
C PRO A 28 18.22 -5.26 27.07
N VAL A 29 18.55 -4.69 25.90
CA VAL A 29 18.64 -5.44 24.63
C VAL A 29 19.89 -6.32 24.67
N SER A 30 19.70 -7.64 24.57
CA SER A 30 20.77 -8.64 24.70
C SER A 30 21.15 -9.35 23.40
N GLY A 31 20.40 -9.11 22.32
CA GLY A 31 20.57 -9.77 21.02
C GLY A 31 19.85 -11.12 20.91
N LYS A 32 19.05 -11.48 21.92
CA LYS A 32 18.24 -12.71 21.96
C LYS A 32 16.76 -12.46 21.70
N GLU A 33 16.35 -11.20 21.74
CA GLU A 33 14.98 -10.75 21.58
C GLU A 33 14.51 -10.98 20.14
N SER A 34 13.26 -11.42 19.97
CA SER A 34 12.64 -11.37 18.65
C SER A 34 12.26 -9.93 18.28
N VAL A 35 11.91 -9.69 17.00
CA VAL A 35 11.36 -8.39 16.59
C VAL A 35 10.09 -8.06 17.38
N GLU A 36 9.25 -9.04 17.69
CA GLU A 36 8.06 -8.85 18.53
C GLU A 36 8.43 -8.40 19.93
N ASP A 37 9.44 -9.01 20.54
CA ASP A 37 9.90 -8.66 21.88
C ASP A 37 10.44 -7.23 21.93
N LEU A 38 11.18 -6.80 20.90
CA LEU A 38 11.66 -5.42 20.77
C LEU A 38 10.49 -4.43 20.64
N VAL A 39 9.53 -4.74 19.77
CA VAL A 39 8.32 -3.92 19.57
C VAL A 39 7.50 -3.81 20.86
N ASP A 40 7.23 -4.93 21.52
CA ASP A 40 6.34 -4.97 22.69
C ASP A 40 6.98 -4.33 23.93
N ASN A 41 8.30 -4.54 24.15
CA ASN A 41 8.96 -4.18 25.41
C ASN A 41 9.91 -2.98 25.35
N THR A 42 10.42 -2.60 24.16
CA THR A 42 11.46 -1.55 24.02
C THR A 42 10.92 -0.29 23.35
N PHE A 43 9.97 -0.42 22.43
CA PHE A 43 9.42 0.70 21.65
C PHE A 43 8.36 1.48 22.45
N LEU A 44 8.80 2.10 23.57
CA LEU A 44 7.91 2.64 24.60
C LEU A 44 7.58 4.14 24.43
N ALA A 45 8.33 4.90 23.64
CA ALA A 45 8.13 6.36 23.50
C ALA A 45 8.42 6.90 22.09
N TYR A 46 7.90 8.09 21.79
CA TYR A 46 8.11 8.83 20.52
C TYR A 46 7.78 7.99 19.27
N ASN A 47 8.56 8.11 18.19
CA ASN A 47 8.32 7.37 16.94
C ASN A 47 8.49 5.84 17.09
N SER A 48 9.22 5.36 18.09
CA SER A 48 9.25 3.93 18.39
C SER A 48 7.89 3.44 18.92
N ALA A 49 7.28 4.16 19.89
CA ALA A 49 5.89 3.89 20.29
C ALA A 49 4.93 4.05 19.12
N ARG A 50 5.19 5.05 18.26
CA ARG A 50 4.79 5.18 16.84
C ARG A 50 4.54 3.84 16.17
N LEU A 51 5.66 3.18 15.93
CA LEU A 51 5.76 1.92 15.23
C LEU A 51 5.09 0.77 16.00
N ARG A 52 5.23 0.73 17.34
CA ARG A 52 4.54 -0.27 18.17
C ARG A 52 3.03 -0.20 18.03
N GLU A 53 2.44 0.98 18.14
CA GLU A 53 0.98 1.14 17.98
C GLU A 53 0.53 0.81 16.56
N ALA A 54 1.34 1.09 15.53
CA ALA A 54 1.05 0.66 14.17
C ALA A 54 1.03 -0.88 14.06
N CYS A 55 2.02 -1.56 14.66
CA CYS A 55 2.07 -3.02 14.72
C CYS A 55 0.83 -3.61 15.44
N SER A 56 0.49 -3.09 16.62
CA SER A 56 -0.69 -3.51 17.39
C SER A 56 -1.98 -3.25 16.63
N LEU A 57 -2.16 -2.05 16.04
CA LEU A 57 -3.34 -1.72 15.23
C LEU A 57 -3.48 -2.69 14.05
N TYR A 58 -2.37 -3.01 13.38
CA TYR A 58 -2.38 -3.90 12.23
C TYR A 58 -2.83 -5.32 12.64
N VAL A 59 -2.20 -5.88 13.67
CA VAL A 59 -2.44 -7.25 14.15
C VAL A 59 -3.79 -7.44 14.83
N GLU A 60 -4.16 -6.52 15.73
CA GLU A 60 -5.31 -6.69 16.62
C GLU A 60 -6.62 -6.27 15.95
N LYS A 61 -6.57 -5.25 15.07
CA LYS A 61 -7.78 -4.65 14.48
C LYS A 61 -7.87 -4.87 12.99
N ILE A 62 -6.85 -4.46 12.22
CA ILE A 62 -6.90 -4.45 10.74
C ILE A 62 -6.89 -5.88 10.17
N LEU A 63 -6.14 -6.80 10.76
CA LEU A 63 -6.06 -8.20 10.30
C LEU A 63 -7.20 -9.09 10.81
N ARG A 64 -8.30 -8.51 11.30
CA ARG A 64 -9.50 -9.27 11.63
C ARG A 64 -10.22 -9.78 10.36
N PRO A 65 -10.94 -10.92 10.42
CA PRO A 65 -11.55 -11.54 9.23
C PRO A 65 -12.62 -10.69 8.53
N ASP A 66 -13.27 -9.78 9.25
CA ASP A 66 -14.32 -8.87 8.77
C ASP A 66 -13.78 -7.56 8.18
N VAL A 67 -12.44 -7.38 8.14
CA VAL A 67 -11.81 -6.15 7.63
C VAL A 67 -11.22 -6.38 6.24
N VAL A 68 -11.59 -5.53 5.28
CA VAL A 68 -11.00 -5.44 3.94
C VAL A 68 -9.86 -4.42 3.98
N VAL A 69 -8.66 -4.85 3.60
CA VAL A 69 -7.42 -4.07 3.76
C VAL A 69 -6.98 -3.50 2.41
N GLY A 70 -7.08 -2.19 2.27
CA GLY A 70 -6.39 -1.44 1.22
C GLY A 70 -5.00 -1.03 1.68
N LEU A 71 -3.99 -1.22 0.83
CA LEU A 71 -2.64 -0.70 1.07
C LEU A 71 -2.24 0.24 -0.08
N SER A 72 -1.78 1.45 0.25
CA SER A 72 -1.12 2.34 -0.70
C SER A 72 0.36 2.43 -0.38
N PHE A 73 1.20 2.50 -1.42
CA PHE A 73 2.62 2.75 -1.25
C PHE A 73 3.20 3.65 -2.34
N ALA A 74 4.08 4.55 -1.93
CA ALA A 74 4.83 5.47 -2.79
C ALA A 74 6.33 5.43 -2.45
N GLY A 75 7.13 6.22 -3.16
CA GLY A 75 8.60 6.13 -3.09
C GLY A 75 9.16 4.97 -3.92
N ALA A 76 10.47 4.77 -3.86
CA ALA A 76 11.18 3.74 -4.63
C ALA A 76 11.28 2.41 -3.87
N LEU A 77 10.14 1.84 -3.45
CA LEU A 77 10.15 0.68 -2.53
C LEU A 77 10.41 -0.66 -3.24
N THR A 78 9.85 -0.85 -4.43
CA THR A 78 10.11 -2.07 -5.22
C THR A 78 11.57 -2.18 -5.68
N PRO A 79 12.25 -1.15 -6.24
CA PRO A 79 13.66 -1.26 -6.57
C PRO A 79 14.55 -1.41 -5.32
N ALA A 80 14.11 -0.91 -4.15
CA ALA A 80 14.77 -1.16 -2.87
C ALA A 80 14.56 -2.61 -2.34
N GLY A 81 13.89 -3.48 -3.09
CA GLY A 81 13.71 -4.89 -2.74
C GLY A 81 12.54 -5.19 -1.80
N LEU A 82 11.67 -4.23 -1.49
CA LEU A 82 10.51 -4.47 -0.61
C LEU A 82 9.41 -5.30 -1.29
N GLY A 83 9.43 -5.40 -2.63
CA GLY A 83 8.57 -6.29 -3.40
C GLY A 83 8.67 -7.74 -2.92
N PRO A 84 9.80 -8.42 -3.16
CA PRO A 84 10.05 -9.79 -2.69
C PRO A 84 10.08 -9.92 -1.16
N SER A 85 10.74 -8.99 -0.46
CA SER A 85 11.03 -9.16 0.96
C SER A 85 9.83 -8.89 1.88
N VAL A 86 8.86 -8.09 1.45
CA VAL A 86 7.73 -7.69 2.30
C VAL A 86 6.37 -7.80 1.61
N PHE A 87 6.18 -7.15 0.46
CA PHE A 87 4.86 -7.08 -0.16
C PHE A 87 4.35 -8.45 -0.60
N VAL A 88 5.19 -9.27 -1.23
CA VAL A 88 4.81 -10.63 -1.64
C VAL A 88 4.37 -11.50 -0.45
N PRO A 89 5.16 -11.64 0.64
CA PRO A 89 4.70 -12.35 1.84
C PRO A 89 3.37 -11.85 2.42
N LEU A 90 3.14 -10.53 2.45
CA LEU A 90 1.87 -9.96 2.93
C LEU A 90 0.69 -10.28 2.00
N ILE A 91 0.90 -10.27 0.68
CA ILE A 91 -0.12 -10.65 -0.31
C ILE A 91 -0.47 -12.15 -0.16
N GLU A 92 0.53 -13.01 -0.06
CA GLU A 92 0.35 -14.46 0.04
C GLU A 92 -0.31 -14.87 1.38
N ALA A 93 -0.01 -14.14 2.45
CA ALA A 93 -0.71 -14.29 3.74
C ALA A 93 -2.15 -13.72 3.72
N GLY A 94 -2.57 -13.07 2.64
CA GLY A 94 -3.87 -12.40 2.55
C GLY A 94 -4.00 -11.23 3.49
N PHE A 95 -2.90 -10.57 3.85
CA PHE A 95 -2.87 -9.43 4.77
C PHE A 95 -3.12 -8.09 4.06
N VAL A 96 -3.21 -8.12 2.74
CA VAL A 96 -3.63 -7.02 1.87
C VAL A 96 -4.66 -7.57 0.87
N ASP A 97 -5.73 -6.81 0.62
CA ASP A 97 -6.85 -7.25 -0.22
C ASP A 97 -6.93 -6.48 -1.56
N TRP A 98 -6.34 -5.29 -1.63
CA TRP A 98 -6.14 -4.48 -2.84
C TRP A 98 -5.05 -3.42 -2.60
N MET A 99 -4.41 -2.94 -3.67
CA MET A 99 -3.34 -1.96 -3.56
C MET A 99 -3.51 -0.74 -4.47
N VAL A 100 -2.85 0.36 -4.09
CA VAL A 100 -2.62 1.54 -4.92
C VAL A 100 -1.15 1.92 -4.89
N THR A 101 -0.51 2.13 -6.04
CA THR A 101 0.90 2.56 -6.09
C THR A 101 1.20 3.44 -7.30
N THR A 102 2.47 3.70 -7.57
CA THR A 102 2.97 4.41 -8.75
C THR A 102 3.32 3.43 -9.87
N GLY A 103 3.20 3.88 -11.12
CA GLY A 103 3.64 3.06 -12.26
C GLY A 103 5.14 2.74 -12.19
N ALA A 104 5.95 3.65 -11.63
CA ALA A 104 7.38 3.43 -11.42
C ALA A 104 7.66 2.21 -10.53
N ASN A 105 6.90 2.01 -9.45
CA ASN A 105 7.09 0.80 -8.63
C ASN A 105 6.77 -0.48 -9.40
N LEU A 106 5.68 -0.49 -10.17
CA LEU A 106 5.29 -1.68 -10.93
C LEU A 106 6.21 -1.93 -12.13
N TYR A 107 6.78 -0.88 -12.72
CA TYR A 107 7.85 -1.00 -13.70
C TYR A 107 9.11 -1.61 -13.08
N HIS A 108 9.54 -1.09 -11.92
CA HIS A 108 10.73 -1.61 -11.25
C HIS A 108 10.55 -3.05 -10.75
N ASP A 109 9.34 -3.43 -10.33
CA ASP A 109 8.96 -4.80 -9.97
C ASP A 109 9.18 -5.81 -11.11
N LEU A 110 8.99 -5.40 -12.38
CA LEU A 110 9.15 -6.30 -13.53
C LEU A 110 10.59 -6.74 -13.75
N HIS A 111 11.59 -5.95 -13.38
CA HIS A 111 13.00 -6.35 -13.49
C HIS A 111 13.26 -7.64 -12.68
N PHE A 112 12.68 -7.76 -11.49
CA PHE A 112 12.81 -8.96 -10.66
C PHE A 112 12.15 -10.19 -11.31
N ALA A 113 10.96 -10.02 -11.91
CA ALA A 113 10.27 -11.09 -12.64
C ALA A 113 11.05 -11.54 -13.89
N PHE A 114 11.63 -10.57 -14.61
CA PHE A 114 12.40 -10.80 -15.83
C PHE A 114 13.82 -11.27 -15.58
N ASP A 115 14.25 -11.29 -14.31
CA ASP A 115 15.60 -11.67 -13.87
C ASP A 115 16.69 -10.70 -14.33
N TYR A 116 16.38 -9.40 -14.27
CA TYR A 116 17.37 -8.34 -14.44
C TYR A 116 17.85 -7.84 -13.08
N PRO A 117 19.18 -7.67 -12.89
CA PRO A 117 19.74 -7.37 -11.59
C PRO A 117 19.63 -5.89 -11.23
N LEU A 118 19.43 -5.64 -9.94
CA LEU A 118 19.58 -4.34 -9.29
C LEU A 118 20.62 -4.52 -8.17
N TYR A 119 21.45 -3.50 -7.94
CA TYR A 119 22.56 -3.57 -7.00
C TYR A 119 22.45 -2.47 -5.94
N MET A 120 22.93 -2.78 -4.74
CA MET A 120 23.18 -1.76 -3.73
C MET A 120 24.34 -0.87 -4.19
N GLY A 121 24.13 0.43 -4.17
CA GLY A 121 25.13 1.44 -4.46
C GLY A 121 25.33 2.39 -3.30
N SER A 122 25.71 3.63 -3.63
CA SER A 122 25.90 4.70 -2.68
C SER A 122 25.18 5.95 -3.17
N HIS A 123 24.56 6.69 -2.25
CA HIS A 123 23.99 8.01 -2.54
C HIS A 123 25.07 9.05 -2.88
N LEU A 124 26.35 8.73 -2.65
CA LEU A 124 27.53 9.54 -2.98
C LEU A 124 28.22 9.11 -4.29
N ALA A 125 27.61 8.20 -5.06
CA ALA A 125 28.19 7.77 -6.34
C ALA A 125 28.32 8.95 -7.33
N ASP A 126 29.36 8.92 -8.16
CA ASP A 126 29.59 9.94 -9.19
C ASP A 126 28.64 9.71 -10.38
N ASP A 127 27.61 10.56 -10.48
CA ASP A 127 26.60 10.49 -11.53
C ASP A 127 27.18 10.63 -12.95
N VAL A 128 28.29 11.35 -13.13
CA VAL A 128 28.92 11.51 -14.44
C VAL A 128 29.59 10.21 -14.86
N GLU A 129 30.26 9.55 -13.92
CA GLU A 129 30.91 8.26 -14.20
C GLU A 129 29.86 7.15 -14.40
N LEU A 130 28.82 7.11 -13.56
CA LEU A 130 27.70 6.20 -13.74
C LEU A 130 27.10 6.34 -15.15
N HIS A 131 26.83 7.57 -15.58
CA HIS A 131 26.26 7.82 -16.91
C HIS A 131 27.18 7.37 -18.05
N LYS A 132 28.50 7.62 -17.95
CA LYS A 132 29.48 7.16 -18.96
C LYS A 132 29.54 5.63 -19.09
N GLN A 133 29.21 4.92 -18.02
CA GLN A 133 29.21 3.46 -17.97
C GLN A 133 27.83 2.84 -18.16
N ASP A 134 26.85 3.61 -18.66
CA ASP A 134 25.47 3.15 -18.85
C ASP A 134 24.83 2.61 -17.55
N VAL A 135 25.19 3.18 -16.39
CA VAL A 135 24.57 2.88 -15.11
C VAL A 135 23.62 4.00 -14.71
N VAL A 136 22.39 3.65 -14.38
CA VAL A 136 21.39 4.56 -13.82
C VAL A 136 21.27 4.29 -12.33
N ARG A 137 20.99 5.32 -11.54
CA ARG A 137 20.70 5.14 -10.11
C ARG A 137 19.33 5.66 -9.70
N ILE A 138 18.78 5.00 -8.69
CA ILE A 138 17.64 5.45 -7.90
C ILE A 138 18.15 5.65 -6.49
N TYR A 139 18.58 6.87 -6.19
CA TYR A 139 19.29 7.20 -4.96
C TYR A 139 20.54 6.32 -4.74
N ASP A 140 20.46 5.29 -3.91
CA ASP A 140 21.52 4.32 -3.58
C ASP A 140 21.25 2.92 -4.17
N VAL A 141 20.38 2.80 -5.17
CA VAL A 141 20.16 1.59 -5.97
C VAL A 141 20.72 1.79 -7.38
N LEU A 142 21.56 0.88 -7.87
CA LEU A 142 22.16 0.93 -9.21
C LEU A 142 21.55 -0.12 -10.13
N LEU A 143 21.36 0.25 -11.40
CA LEU A 143 20.87 -0.64 -12.45
C LEU A 143 21.50 -0.29 -13.80
N SER A 144 21.77 -1.33 -14.60
CA SER A 144 22.32 -1.17 -15.95
C SER A 144 21.25 -0.63 -16.90
N LEU A 145 21.56 0.44 -17.63
CA LEU A 145 20.69 0.96 -18.68
C LEU A 145 20.51 -0.08 -19.80
N THR A 146 21.61 -0.72 -20.22
CA THR A 146 21.69 -1.64 -21.35
C THR A 146 21.20 -3.05 -21.03
N ASP A 147 21.43 -3.54 -19.80
CA ASP A 147 21.13 -4.92 -19.41
C ASP A 147 19.86 -5.05 -18.54
N CYS A 148 19.29 -3.93 -18.09
CA CYS A 148 18.13 -3.93 -17.18
C CYS A 148 16.98 -3.06 -17.70
N LEU A 149 17.18 -1.75 -17.90
CA LEU A 149 16.12 -0.84 -18.35
C LEU A 149 15.69 -1.10 -19.81
N MET A 150 16.62 -0.98 -20.77
CA MET A 150 16.31 -1.13 -22.19
C MET A 150 15.69 -2.50 -22.52
N PRO A 151 16.17 -3.65 -21.99
CA PRO A 151 15.54 -4.94 -22.24
C PRO A 151 14.13 -5.05 -21.66
N THR A 152 13.85 -4.36 -20.54
CA THR A 152 12.50 -4.26 -19.98
C THR A 152 11.58 -3.48 -20.90
N ASP A 153 12.07 -2.36 -21.44
CA ASP A 153 11.33 -1.49 -22.36
C ASP A 153 10.97 -2.24 -23.66
N VAL A 154 11.94 -2.88 -24.31
CA VAL A 154 11.72 -3.69 -25.51
C VAL A 154 10.63 -4.74 -25.27
N ARG A 155 10.71 -5.44 -24.14
CA ARG A 155 9.73 -6.47 -23.78
C ARG A 155 8.34 -5.89 -23.52
N LEU A 156 8.25 -4.71 -22.89
CA LEU A 156 6.98 -4.03 -22.64
C LEU A 156 6.28 -3.62 -23.94
N LYS A 157 7.03 -3.12 -24.94
CA LYS A 157 6.48 -2.79 -26.26
C LYS A 157 5.84 -4.03 -26.91
N GLU A 158 6.54 -5.16 -26.91
CA GLU A 158 5.98 -6.43 -27.41
C GLU A 158 4.76 -6.88 -26.63
N ILE A 159 4.76 -6.69 -25.31
CA ILE A 159 3.64 -7.04 -24.44
C ILE A 159 2.41 -6.21 -24.78
N PHE A 160 2.54 -4.88 -24.93
CA PHE A 160 1.42 -3.98 -25.19
C PHE A 160 0.82 -4.09 -26.59
N MET A 161 1.46 -4.84 -27.49
CA MET A 161 0.90 -5.21 -28.79
C MET A 161 0.07 -6.51 -28.73
N ARG A 162 0.03 -7.23 -27.61
CA ARG A 162 -0.71 -8.49 -27.50
C ARG A 162 -2.23 -8.28 -27.49
N PRO A 163 -3.03 -9.26 -27.96
CA PRO A 163 -4.48 -9.13 -28.07
C PRO A 163 -5.20 -8.73 -26.78
N GLU A 164 -4.75 -9.19 -25.61
CA GLU A 164 -5.39 -8.85 -24.34
C GLU A 164 -5.33 -7.36 -23.98
N PHE A 165 -4.37 -6.61 -24.55
CA PHE A 165 -4.18 -5.17 -24.34
C PHE A 165 -4.89 -4.29 -25.39
N GLN A 166 -5.39 -4.85 -26.49
CA GLN A 166 -6.01 -4.10 -27.59
C GLN A 166 -7.46 -3.71 -27.26
N LYS A 167 -7.64 -2.95 -26.18
CA LYS A 167 -8.94 -2.49 -25.70
C LYS A 167 -8.79 -1.38 -24.66
N ARG A 168 -9.91 -0.72 -24.38
CA ARG A 168 -10.06 0.14 -23.19
C ARG A 168 -10.11 -0.69 -21.91
N MET A 169 -9.29 -0.32 -20.93
CA MET A 169 -9.27 -0.96 -19.61
C MET A 169 -8.80 0.00 -18.51
N GLY A 170 -9.13 -0.31 -17.26
CA GLY A 170 -8.53 0.35 -16.09
C GLY A 170 -7.15 -0.22 -15.77
N THR A 171 -6.37 0.47 -14.94
CA THR A 171 -5.03 0.03 -14.56
C THR A 171 -5.05 -1.30 -13.80
N ALA A 172 -6.07 -1.59 -13.00
CA ALA A 172 -6.14 -2.89 -12.32
C ALA A 172 -6.28 -4.08 -13.27
N GLU A 173 -6.92 -3.92 -14.44
CA GLU A 173 -6.95 -4.95 -15.48
C GLU A 173 -5.60 -5.05 -16.20
N LEU A 174 -4.99 -3.90 -16.53
CA LEU A 174 -3.64 -3.82 -17.09
C LEU A 174 -2.62 -4.57 -16.23
N HIS A 175 -2.57 -4.25 -14.93
CA HIS A 175 -1.63 -4.86 -13.98
C HIS A 175 -1.93 -6.34 -13.73
N TYR A 176 -3.17 -6.79 -13.89
CA TYR A 176 -3.48 -8.21 -13.81
C TYR A 176 -2.92 -9.00 -14.99
N TYR A 177 -3.00 -8.46 -16.22
CA TYR A 177 -2.37 -9.07 -17.38
C TYR A 177 -0.85 -9.01 -17.30
N LEU A 178 -0.27 -7.89 -16.86
CA LEU A 178 1.17 -7.80 -16.58
C LEU A 178 1.59 -8.80 -15.49
N GLY A 179 0.80 -8.96 -14.44
CA GLY A 179 1.04 -9.95 -13.38
C GLY A 179 0.98 -11.40 -13.86
N LYS A 180 0.10 -11.72 -14.82
CA LYS A 180 0.11 -13.02 -15.51
C LYS A 180 1.44 -13.25 -16.24
N ILE A 181 1.94 -12.24 -16.93
CA ILE A 181 3.20 -12.29 -17.68
C ILE A 181 4.40 -12.39 -16.73
N ALA A 182 4.36 -11.65 -15.61
CA ALA A 182 5.37 -11.73 -14.56
C ALA A 182 5.40 -13.12 -13.91
N ASP A 183 4.23 -13.73 -13.60
CA ASP A 183 4.15 -15.12 -13.09
C ASP A 183 4.74 -16.14 -14.08
N GLN A 184 4.50 -15.95 -15.38
CA GLN A 184 5.11 -16.78 -16.42
C GLN A 184 6.63 -16.59 -16.49
N ALA A 185 7.10 -15.35 -16.36
CA ALA A 185 8.53 -15.04 -16.35
C ALA A 185 9.23 -15.64 -15.12
N GLU A 186 8.64 -15.53 -13.92
CA GLU A 186 9.14 -16.18 -12.71
C GLU A 186 9.33 -17.68 -12.93
N ARG A 187 8.30 -18.37 -13.46
CA ARG A 187 8.38 -19.81 -13.76
C ARG A 187 9.48 -20.14 -14.77
N LYS A 188 9.59 -19.36 -15.86
CA LYS A 188 10.63 -19.56 -16.89
C LYS A 188 12.03 -19.40 -16.30
N ASN A 189 12.21 -18.43 -15.41
CA ASN A 189 13.47 -18.12 -14.74
C ASN A 189 13.69 -18.96 -13.47
N ARG A 190 12.83 -19.95 -13.18
CA ARG A 190 12.88 -20.80 -11.97
C ARG A 190 12.90 -20.01 -10.66
N LYS A 191 12.20 -18.86 -10.65
CA LYS A 191 11.96 -18.02 -9.48
C LYS A 191 10.53 -18.17 -9.00
N HIS A 192 10.28 -17.74 -7.76
CA HIS A 192 8.95 -17.62 -7.20
C HIS A 192 8.91 -16.51 -6.16
N GLY A 193 7.86 -15.68 -6.21
CA GLY A 193 7.63 -14.67 -5.19
C GLY A 193 8.61 -13.50 -5.24
N VAL A 194 9.14 -13.19 -6.42
CA VAL A 194 10.06 -12.06 -6.62
C VAL A 194 9.38 -10.80 -7.14
N SER A 195 8.15 -10.93 -7.63
CA SER A 195 7.33 -9.84 -8.17
C SER A 195 6.00 -9.68 -7.45
N VAL A 196 5.70 -8.44 -7.09
CA VAL A 196 4.41 -7.99 -6.55
C VAL A 196 3.29 -8.22 -7.57
N LEU A 197 3.53 -7.90 -8.85
CA LEU A 197 2.55 -8.14 -9.92
C LEU A 197 2.22 -9.63 -10.05
N ALA A 198 3.22 -10.50 -10.02
CA ALA A 198 3.03 -11.95 -10.08
C ALA A 198 2.25 -12.48 -8.86
N ALA A 199 2.61 -12.06 -7.65
CA ALA A 199 1.90 -12.44 -6.43
C ALA A 199 0.45 -11.95 -6.43
N ALA A 200 0.20 -10.71 -6.86
CA ALA A 200 -1.14 -10.14 -6.97
C ALA A 200 -2.00 -10.89 -8.00
N TYR A 201 -1.42 -11.29 -9.13
CA TYR A 201 -2.10 -12.14 -10.11
C TYR A 201 -2.52 -13.49 -9.50
N ARG A 202 -1.60 -14.20 -8.83
CA ARG A 202 -1.90 -15.47 -8.14
C ARG A 202 -2.99 -15.29 -7.07
N ALA A 203 -2.93 -14.18 -6.33
CA ALA A 203 -3.89 -13.86 -5.27
C ALA A 203 -5.23 -13.31 -5.78
N ARG A 204 -5.35 -13.00 -7.08
CA ARG A 204 -6.49 -12.27 -7.66
C ARG A 204 -6.75 -10.95 -6.91
N MET A 205 -5.67 -10.22 -6.60
CA MET A 205 -5.69 -8.94 -5.91
C MET A 205 -5.54 -7.80 -6.93
N PRO A 206 -6.43 -6.80 -6.97
CA PRO A 206 -6.30 -5.69 -7.89
C PRO A 206 -5.27 -4.67 -7.37
N ILE A 207 -4.46 -4.16 -8.30
CA ILE A 207 -3.50 -3.07 -8.06
C ILE A 207 -3.88 -1.90 -8.95
N TYR A 208 -4.11 -0.74 -8.37
CA TYR A 208 -4.40 0.50 -9.09
C TYR A 208 -3.17 1.40 -9.14
N VAL A 209 -3.04 2.20 -10.19
CA VAL A 209 -2.05 3.29 -10.25
C VAL A 209 -2.77 4.62 -10.41
N SER A 210 -2.45 5.57 -9.53
CA SER A 210 -3.15 6.84 -9.42
C SER A 210 -2.80 7.86 -10.51
N ALA A 211 -1.60 7.75 -11.08
CA ALA A 211 -1.12 8.55 -12.21
C ALA A 211 -0.52 7.61 -13.26
N PRO A 212 -1.35 6.93 -14.08
CA PRO A 212 -0.85 5.91 -15.00
C PRO A 212 0.16 6.47 -16.00
N GLY A 213 -0.02 7.70 -16.48
CA GLY A 213 0.89 8.35 -17.42
C GLY A 213 2.29 8.67 -16.89
N ASP A 214 2.55 8.50 -15.59
CA ASP A 214 3.77 8.96 -14.92
C ASP A 214 4.68 7.78 -14.53
N SER A 215 5.24 7.09 -15.54
CA SER A 215 6.24 6.02 -15.36
C SER A 215 6.83 5.52 -16.68
N SER A 216 7.96 4.81 -16.64
CA SER A 216 8.49 4.08 -17.81
C SER A 216 7.52 3.02 -18.34
N LEU A 217 6.66 2.44 -17.49
CA LEU A 217 5.57 1.58 -17.95
C LEU A 217 4.65 2.34 -18.93
N ALA A 218 4.36 3.60 -18.61
CA ALA A 218 3.56 4.49 -19.43
C ALA A 218 4.26 4.88 -20.72
N LEU A 219 5.54 5.25 -20.63
CA LEU A 219 6.32 5.66 -21.80
C LEU A 219 6.31 4.56 -22.88
N ASN A 220 6.46 3.29 -22.48
CA ASN A 220 6.41 2.16 -23.39
C ASN A 220 5.02 1.92 -24.00
N TRP A 221 3.92 2.07 -23.25
CA TRP A 221 2.59 1.92 -23.86
C TRP A 221 2.25 3.09 -24.78
N VAL A 222 2.67 4.32 -24.45
CA VAL A 222 2.39 5.51 -25.27
C VAL A 222 3.07 5.38 -26.62
N GLU A 223 4.31 4.91 -26.64
CA GLU A 223 5.00 4.54 -27.88
C GLU A 223 4.25 3.41 -28.62
N SER A 224 3.79 2.37 -27.91
CA SER A 224 3.04 1.28 -28.53
C SER A 224 1.76 1.75 -29.22
N VAL A 225 1.09 2.78 -28.70
CA VAL A 225 -0.06 3.42 -29.36
C VAL A 225 0.34 4.09 -30.68
N MET A 226 1.51 4.71 -30.75
CA MET A 226 2.05 5.26 -32.02
C MET A 226 2.34 4.15 -33.05
N LEU A 227 2.60 2.93 -32.58
CA LEU A 227 2.85 1.74 -33.40
C LEU A 227 1.57 0.95 -33.73
N GLY A 228 0.39 1.49 -33.42
CA GLY A 228 -0.90 0.90 -33.77
C GLY A 228 -1.57 0.07 -32.66
N SER A 229 -1.08 0.13 -31.42
CA SER A 229 -1.79 -0.45 -30.27
C SER A 229 -3.12 0.29 -30.02
N GLU A 230 -4.20 -0.46 -29.79
CA GLU A 230 -5.51 0.06 -29.41
C GLU A 230 -5.69 0.18 -27.88
N LEU A 231 -4.60 -0.01 -27.12
CA LEU A 231 -4.62 0.09 -25.66
C LEU A 231 -5.03 1.49 -25.19
N VAL A 232 -6.12 1.56 -24.43
CA VAL A 232 -6.57 2.79 -23.77
C VAL A 232 -6.67 2.54 -22.27
N VAL A 233 -5.85 3.26 -21.49
CA VAL A 233 -5.90 3.22 -20.02
C VAL A 233 -6.86 4.29 -19.51
N ASP A 234 -7.99 3.86 -18.96
CA ASP A 234 -9.08 4.72 -18.51
C ASP A 234 -9.16 4.80 -16.99
N THR A 235 -8.79 5.95 -16.42
CA THR A 235 -8.78 6.19 -14.97
C THR A 235 -10.19 6.29 -14.38
N ALA A 236 -11.23 6.56 -15.17
CA ALA A 236 -12.61 6.57 -14.67
C ALA A 236 -13.06 5.16 -14.24
N ILE A 237 -12.54 4.11 -14.90
CA ILE A 237 -12.77 2.72 -14.49
C ILE A 237 -12.17 2.51 -13.10
N ASP A 238 -10.92 2.92 -12.88
CA ASP A 238 -10.22 2.71 -11.62
C ASP A 238 -10.87 3.46 -10.44
N VAL A 239 -11.26 4.72 -10.65
CA VAL A 239 -11.95 5.54 -9.63
C VAL A 239 -13.26 4.87 -9.20
N ASN A 240 -14.06 4.37 -10.14
CA ASN A 240 -15.32 3.72 -9.81
C ASN A 240 -15.14 2.32 -9.21
N GLU A 241 -14.17 1.53 -9.68
CA GLU A 241 -13.90 0.19 -9.13
C GLU A 241 -13.35 0.25 -7.70
N SER A 242 -12.38 1.14 -7.43
CA SER A 242 -11.81 1.33 -6.09
C SER A 242 -12.87 1.85 -5.11
N ALA A 243 -13.70 2.82 -5.52
CA ALA A 243 -14.84 3.28 -4.74
C ALA A 243 -15.84 2.12 -4.49
N ALA A 244 -16.09 1.28 -5.49
CA ALA A 244 -17.00 0.15 -5.35
C ALA A 244 -16.49 -0.91 -4.36
N ILE A 245 -15.17 -1.14 -4.27
CA ILE A 245 -14.58 -2.03 -3.25
C ILE A 245 -14.92 -1.53 -1.85
N VAL A 246 -14.69 -0.25 -1.58
CA VAL A 246 -14.93 0.35 -0.25
C VAL A 246 -16.42 0.38 0.05
N TRP A 247 -17.25 0.86 -0.88
CA TRP A 247 -18.70 0.92 -0.71
C TRP A 247 -19.31 -0.46 -0.47
N GLN A 248 -18.99 -1.45 -1.30
CA GLN A 248 -19.54 -2.80 -1.16
C GLN A 248 -19.09 -3.47 0.14
N THR A 249 -17.88 -3.17 0.63
CA THR A 249 -17.42 -3.62 1.95
C THR A 249 -18.38 -3.15 3.04
N LYS A 250 -18.75 -1.87 3.04
CA LYS A 250 -19.69 -1.30 4.03
C LYS A 250 -21.09 -1.89 3.89
N GLN A 251 -21.58 -2.09 2.66
CA GLN A 251 -22.87 -2.71 2.41
C GLN A 251 -22.96 -4.16 2.92
N GLU A 252 -21.83 -4.85 3.02
CA GLU A 252 -21.74 -6.19 3.59
C GLU A 252 -21.59 -6.19 5.13
N GLY A 253 -21.73 -5.04 5.79
CA GLY A 253 -21.54 -4.89 7.23
C GLY A 253 -20.10 -5.09 7.69
N LYS A 254 -19.14 -5.04 6.76
CA LYS A 254 -17.70 -5.22 7.00
C LYS A 254 -17.01 -3.88 7.18
N LYS A 255 -15.78 -3.95 7.67
CA LYS A 255 -14.92 -2.77 7.88
C LYS A 255 -13.89 -2.63 6.78
N ALA A 256 -13.46 -1.39 6.51
CA ALA A 256 -12.42 -1.05 5.56
C ALA A 256 -11.22 -0.42 6.29
N ALA A 257 -10.01 -0.87 5.97
CA ALA A 257 -8.77 -0.31 6.48
C ALA A 257 -7.93 0.29 5.36
N ALA A 258 -7.29 1.42 5.64
CA ALA A 258 -6.30 2.04 4.77
C ALA A 258 -4.93 1.98 5.46
N ILE A 259 -3.99 1.28 4.82
CA ILE A 259 -2.57 1.28 5.16
C ILE A 259 -1.86 2.18 4.16
N LEU A 260 -1.15 3.19 4.63
CA LEU A 260 -0.60 4.26 3.81
C LEU A 260 0.91 4.33 4.05
N LEU A 261 1.69 3.89 3.07
CA LEU A 261 3.15 3.82 3.14
C LEU A 261 3.75 4.91 2.25
N GLY A 262 4.37 5.91 2.84
CA GLY A 262 4.73 7.16 2.18
C GLY A 262 3.50 8.05 1.96
N GLY A 263 3.40 8.65 0.77
CA GLY A 263 2.41 9.70 0.51
C GLY A 263 2.03 9.86 -0.96
N GLY A 264 1.96 11.11 -1.40
CA GLY A 264 1.71 11.49 -2.78
C GLY A 264 0.36 11.01 -3.33
N SER A 265 0.34 10.82 -4.65
CA SER A 265 -0.85 10.42 -5.40
C SER A 265 -1.44 9.06 -4.95
N PRO A 266 -0.64 8.02 -4.64
CA PRO A 266 -1.19 6.75 -4.15
C PRO A 266 -2.00 6.88 -2.85
N LYS A 267 -1.50 7.66 -1.88
CA LYS A 267 -2.25 7.98 -0.65
C LYS A 267 -3.56 8.68 -0.97
N ASN A 268 -3.54 9.67 -1.86
CA ASN A 268 -4.78 10.37 -2.25
C ASN A 268 -5.79 9.42 -2.86
N PHE A 269 -5.34 8.64 -3.84
CA PHE A 269 -6.22 7.81 -4.64
C PHE A 269 -6.87 6.70 -3.80
N MET A 270 -6.17 6.19 -2.79
CA MET A 270 -6.78 5.30 -1.80
C MET A 270 -7.87 6.00 -0.99
N LEU A 271 -7.63 7.20 -0.49
CA LEU A 271 -8.56 7.89 0.39
C LEU A 271 -9.72 8.58 -0.35
N GLN A 272 -9.53 8.97 -1.61
CA GLN A 272 -10.54 9.67 -2.40
C GLN A 272 -11.75 8.80 -2.76
N THR A 273 -11.67 7.48 -2.53
CA THR A 273 -12.82 6.57 -2.68
C THR A 273 -14.02 7.05 -1.88
N GLU A 274 -13.79 7.63 -0.70
CA GLU A 274 -14.85 8.13 0.17
C GLU A 274 -15.50 9.42 -0.34
N PRO A 275 -14.75 10.48 -0.74
CA PRO A 275 -15.28 11.60 -1.50
C PRO A 275 -16.06 11.16 -2.76
N GLN A 276 -15.56 10.19 -3.51
CA GLN A 276 -16.29 9.67 -4.68
C GLN A 276 -17.66 9.09 -4.28
N ILE A 277 -17.73 8.30 -3.21
CA ILE A 277 -18.97 7.71 -2.71
C ILE A 277 -19.92 8.78 -2.14
N GLN A 278 -19.42 9.60 -1.21
CA GLN A 278 -20.23 10.49 -0.38
C GLN A 278 -20.53 11.83 -1.06
N GLN A 279 -19.50 12.47 -1.62
CA GLN A 279 -19.61 13.82 -2.18
C GLN A 279 -20.09 13.79 -3.63
N ILE A 280 -19.55 12.89 -4.45
CA ILE A 280 -19.86 12.86 -5.89
C ILE A 280 -21.10 12.01 -6.16
N LEU A 281 -21.14 10.76 -5.68
CA LEU A 281 -22.28 9.85 -5.91
C LEU A 281 -23.42 10.04 -4.90
N LYS A 282 -23.22 10.84 -3.84
CA LYS A 282 -24.23 11.12 -2.79
C LYS A 282 -24.78 9.85 -2.10
N LEU A 283 -24.01 8.76 -2.14
CA LEU A 283 -24.34 7.52 -1.45
C LEU A 283 -23.89 7.60 0.01
N LYS A 284 -24.54 6.85 0.89
CA LYS A 284 -24.11 6.75 2.29
C LYS A 284 -22.71 6.12 2.33
N GLY A 285 -21.76 6.86 2.90
CA GLY A 285 -20.41 6.41 3.22
C GLY A 285 -20.07 6.81 4.65
N ALA A 286 -19.02 6.22 5.21
CA ALA A 286 -18.64 6.43 6.61
C ALA A 286 -17.13 6.66 6.80
N GLY A 287 -16.34 6.68 5.71
CA GLY A 287 -14.88 6.68 5.82
C GLY A 287 -14.28 5.29 6.08
N PHE A 288 -12.96 5.20 5.98
CA PHE A 288 -12.21 4.05 6.47
C PHE A 288 -12.34 3.91 8.00
N ASP A 289 -12.49 2.68 8.49
CA ASP A 289 -12.61 2.37 9.93
C ASP A 289 -11.25 2.25 10.62
N TYR A 290 -10.19 2.00 9.85
CA TYR A 290 -8.82 1.91 10.37
C TYR A 290 -7.88 2.69 9.46
N PHE A 291 -6.99 3.44 10.07
CA PHE A 291 -6.02 4.28 9.39
C PHE A 291 -4.63 4.03 9.98
N MET A 292 -3.72 3.48 9.18
CA MET A 292 -2.33 3.29 9.56
C MET A 292 -1.44 3.97 8.52
N GLN A 293 -0.66 4.95 8.94
CA GLN A 293 0.25 5.69 8.07
C GLN A 293 1.69 5.59 8.56
N VAL A 294 2.61 5.35 7.62
CA VAL A 294 4.05 5.48 7.80
C VAL A 294 4.51 6.53 6.79
N THR A 295 5.09 7.64 7.25
CA THR A 295 5.52 8.74 6.37
C THR A 295 6.73 9.45 6.96
N ASP A 296 7.59 10.00 6.13
CA ASP A 296 8.65 10.94 6.51
C ASP A 296 8.20 12.41 6.31
N ALA A 297 7.09 12.61 5.60
CA ALA A 297 6.60 13.94 5.26
C ALA A 297 5.97 14.65 6.46
N ARG A 298 6.41 15.88 6.70
CA ARG A 298 5.83 16.74 7.73
C ARG A 298 4.49 17.33 7.29
N PRO A 299 3.52 17.50 8.20
CA PRO A 299 2.20 18.05 7.88
C PRO A 299 2.19 19.56 7.59
N ASP A 300 3.11 20.33 8.17
CA ASP A 300 3.12 21.80 8.14
C ASP A 300 3.38 22.40 6.74
N THR A 301 3.98 21.63 5.83
CA THR A 301 4.26 22.08 4.46
C THR A 301 3.03 22.01 3.54
N GLY A 302 1.88 21.55 4.04
CA GLY A 302 0.62 21.47 3.28
C GLY A 302 0.59 20.34 2.24
N GLY A 303 1.61 19.49 2.20
CA GLY A 303 1.67 18.35 1.30
C GLY A 303 0.78 17.19 1.78
N LEU A 304 0.02 16.59 0.87
CA LEU A 304 -0.85 15.46 1.19
C LEU A 304 -0.11 14.27 1.84
N SER A 305 1.18 14.09 1.51
CA SER A 305 2.04 13.06 2.11
C SER A 305 2.08 13.14 3.65
N GLY A 306 2.08 14.36 4.20
CA GLY A 306 2.07 14.61 5.65
C GLY A 306 0.68 14.77 6.26
N ALA A 307 -0.37 14.93 5.44
CA ALA A 307 -1.74 15.18 5.90
C ALA A 307 -2.19 14.18 6.97
N THR A 308 -2.73 14.70 8.07
CA THR A 308 -3.02 13.93 9.29
C THR A 308 -4.38 13.21 9.19
N PRO A 309 -4.61 12.16 10.00
CA PRO A 309 -5.94 11.55 10.11
C PRO A 309 -7.02 12.55 10.54
N HIS A 310 -6.67 13.53 11.39
CA HIS A 310 -7.61 14.57 11.83
C HIS A 310 -8.07 15.44 10.67
N GLU A 311 -7.15 15.84 9.79
CA GLU A 311 -7.50 16.51 8.54
C GLU A 311 -8.35 15.60 7.65
N ALA A 312 -7.99 14.32 7.52
CA ALA A 312 -8.75 13.36 6.70
C ALA A 312 -10.20 13.15 7.18
N VAL A 313 -10.50 13.32 8.47
CA VAL A 313 -11.88 13.29 9.00
C VAL A 313 -12.73 14.41 8.42
N SER A 314 -12.21 15.64 8.24
CA SER A 314 -12.99 16.76 7.69
C SER A 314 -13.46 16.50 6.25
N TRP A 315 -12.71 15.67 5.52
CA TRP A 315 -13.03 15.22 4.16
C TRP A 315 -13.93 13.97 4.12
N GLY A 316 -14.34 13.44 5.27
CA GLY A 316 -15.10 12.19 5.38
C GLY A 316 -14.29 10.94 4.97
N LYS A 317 -12.97 11.04 4.85
CA LYS A 317 -12.06 9.94 4.45
C LYS A 317 -11.85 8.94 5.58
N VAL A 318 -11.93 9.39 6.83
CA VAL A 318 -11.79 8.57 8.05
C VAL A 318 -13.06 8.69 8.88
N ASN A 319 -13.52 7.56 9.43
CA ASN A 319 -14.69 7.55 10.32
C ASN A 319 -14.38 8.38 11.58
N PRO A 320 -15.20 9.39 11.94
CA PRO A 320 -14.96 10.22 13.13
C PRO A 320 -14.86 9.43 14.44
N THR A 321 -15.57 8.30 14.54
CA THR A 321 -15.53 7.42 15.72
C THR A 321 -14.29 6.54 15.80
N ALA A 322 -13.48 6.51 14.74
CA ALA A 322 -12.27 5.71 14.61
C ALA A 322 -10.97 6.50 14.83
N LEU A 323 -11.03 7.76 15.28
CA LEU A 323 -9.84 8.59 15.50
C LEU A 323 -8.86 8.01 16.52
N SER A 324 -9.35 7.30 17.54
CA SER A 324 -8.51 6.55 18.50
C SER A 324 -7.78 5.37 17.87
N ASP A 325 -8.19 4.96 16.67
CA ASP A 325 -7.65 3.85 15.89
C ASP A 325 -6.92 4.33 14.62
N ALA A 326 -6.46 5.59 14.64
CA ALA A 326 -5.64 6.19 13.60
C ALA A 326 -4.20 6.39 14.09
N VAL A 327 -3.24 5.69 13.48
CA VAL A 327 -1.82 5.79 13.84
C VAL A 327 -1.02 6.40 12.71
N VAL A 328 -0.21 7.41 13.02
CA VAL A 328 0.82 7.96 12.14
C VAL A 328 2.19 7.70 12.76
N CYS A 329 3.04 6.99 12.03
CA CYS A 329 4.44 6.77 12.37
C CYS A 329 5.31 7.63 11.45
N TYR A 330 6.04 8.59 12.04
CA TYR A 330 6.99 9.41 11.30
C TYR A 330 8.33 8.68 11.15
N LEU A 331 8.45 7.86 10.10
CA LEU A 331 9.63 7.02 9.84
C LEU A 331 9.73 6.68 8.35
N ASP A 332 10.95 6.39 7.89
CA ASP A 332 11.18 5.80 6.56
C ASP A 332 10.45 4.45 6.45
N THR A 333 9.74 4.26 5.33
CA THR A 333 9.01 3.02 5.06
C THR A 333 9.93 1.81 4.94
N THR A 334 11.14 1.97 4.43
CA THR A 334 12.16 0.91 4.33
C THR A 334 12.61 0.38 5.69
N VAL A 335 12.46 1.18 6.75
CA VAL A 335 12.74 0.78 8.14
C VAL A 335 11.49 0.20 8.81
N ALA A 336 10.35 0.92 8.75
CA ALA A 336 9.13 0.53 9.45
C ALA A 336 8.49 -0.74 8.88
N LEU A 337 8.42 -0.86 7.55
CA LEU A 337 7.59 -1.88 6.92
C LEU A 337 8.08 -3.32 7.16
N PRO A 338 9.40 -3.63 7.10
CA PRO A 338 9.89 -4.97 7.46
C PRO A 338 9.55 -5.37 8.90
N ILE A 339 9.63 -4.42 9.84
CA ILE A 339 9.29 -4.66 11.26
C ILE A 339 7.79 -4.96 11.41
N ILE A 340 6.93 -4.13 10.79
CA ILE A 340 5.46 -4.31 10.80
C ILE A 340 5.08 -5.66 10.18
N ALA A 341 5.70 -6.01 9.05
CA ALA A 341 5.42 -7.24 8.33
C ALA A 341 5.86 -8.47 9.13
N HIS A 342 7.06 -8.46 9.70
CA HIS A 342 7.56 -9.54 10.55
C HIS A 342 6.63 -9.74 11.75
N TYR A 343 6.30 -8.65 12.47
CA TYR A 343 5.40 -8.68 13.62
C TYR A 343 4.03 -9.28 13.24
N ALA A 344 3.45 -8.86 12.11
CA ALA A 344 2.17 -9.35 11.64
C ALA A 344 2.20 -10.83 11.26
N LEU A 345 3.19 -11.26 10.47
CA LEU A 345 3.34 -12.64 10.02
C LEU A 345 3.62 -13.61 11.18
N ARG A 346 4.25 -13.14 12.26
CA ARG A 346 4.48 -13.94 13.47
C ARG A 346 3.27 -14.01 14.38
N LYS A 347 2.50 -12.92 14.52
CA LYS A 347 1.36 -12.85 15.46
C LYS A 347 0.02 -13.30 14.84
N ARG A 348 -0.10 -13.37 13.50
CA ARG A 348 -1.35 -13.73 12.81
C ARG A 348 -1.13 -14.86 11.81
N ARG A 349 -2.10 -15.78 11.74
CA ARG A 349 -2.16 -16.78 10.67
C ARG A 349 -2.62 -16.14 9.37
N ALA A 350 -2.19 -16.70 8.25
CA ALA A 350 -2.66 -16.30 6.93
C ALA A 350 -4.19 -16.30 6.85
N ARG A 351 -4.75 -15.26 6.20
CA ARG A 351 -6.17 -15.12 5.94
C ARG A 351 -6.52 -15.75 4.59
N ARG A 352 -7.78 -16.15 4.42
CA ARG A 352 -8.28 -16.55 3.10
C ARG A 352 -8.22 -15.35 2.14
N LEU A 353 -7.56 -15.53 1.01
CA LEU A 353 -7.49 -14.51 -0.05
C LEU A 353 -8.91 -14.14 -0.52
N ARG A 354 -9.22 -12.83 -0.50
CA ARG A 354 -10.56 -12.33 -0.87
C ARG A 354 -10.84 -12.35 -2.37
N ARG A 355 -9.78 -12.40 -3.18
CA ARG A 355 -9.81 -12.43 -4.65
C ARG A 355 -10.65 -11.28 -5.23
N LEU A 356 -10.38 -10.05 -4.79
CA LEU A 356 -11.20 -8.88 -5.16
C LEU A 356 -11.15 -8.55 -6.65
N TYR A 357 -10.09 -8.96 -7.36
CA TYR A 357 -9.98 -8.77 -8.81
C TYR A 357 -11.17 -9.37 -9.56
N ASP A 358 -11.58 -10.58 -9.16
CA ASP A 358 -12.68 -11.31 -9.79
C ASP A 358 -14.05 -10.67 -9.49
N LYS A 359 -14.12 -9.80 -8.48
CA LYS A 359 -15.36 -9.16 -8.00
C LYS A 359 -15.55 -7.72 -8.50
N ARG A 360 -14.51 -7.09 -9.07
CA ARG A 360 -14.51 -5.68 -9.48
C ARG A 360 -15.76 -5.30 -10.28
N LYS A 361 -16.01 -5.99 -11.40
CA LYS A 361 -17.16 -5.73 -12.27
C LYS A 361 -18.51 -5.90 -11.57
N LEU A 362 -18.64 -6.86 -10.64
CA LEU A 362 -19.86 -7.03 -9.86
C LEU A 362 -20.05 -5.86 -8.89
N TYR A 363 -18.99 -5.49 -8.16
CA TYR A 363 -19.04 -4.42 -7.17
C TYR A 363 -19.35 -3.07 -7.84
N THR A 364 -18.71 -2.76 -8.97
CA THR A 364 -18.98 -1.53 -9.74
C THR A 364 -20.42 -1.47 -10.22
N ARG A 365 -20.96 -2.57 -10.77
CA ARG A 365 -22.39 -2.61 -11.19
C ARG A 365 -23.35 -2.34 -10.04
N LYS A 366 -23.08 -2.86 -8.83
CA LYS A 366 -23.90 -2.58 -7.65
C LYS A 366 -23.83 -1.11 -7.22
N LEU A 367 -22.64 -0.52 -7.25
CA LEU A 367 -22.44 0.91 -6.96
C LEU A 367 -23.21 1.78 -7.96
N GLU A 368 -23.07 1.50 -9.26
CA GLU A 368 -23.79 2.20 -10.33
C GLU A 368 -25.30 2.08 -10.20
N GLN A 369 -25.80 0.89 -9.89
CA GLN A 369 -27.22 0.65 -9.67
C GLN A 369 -27.74 1.50 -8.50
N ALA A 370 -27.03 1.51 -7.37
CA ALA A 370 -27.39 2.32 -6.22
C ALA A 370 -27.44 3.81 -6.56
N TYR A 371 -26.45 4.32 -7.30
CA TYR A 371 -26.42 5.70 -7.76
C TYR A 371 -27.56 6.05 -8.72
N ARG A 372 -27.90 5.15 -9.67
CA ARG A 372 -29.01 5.35 -10.62
C ARG A 372 -30.35 5.43 -9.91
N ILE A 373 -30.58 4.56 -8.91
CA ILE A 373 -31.81 4.57 -8.09
C ILE A 373 -31.94 5.91 -7.35
N LEU A 374 -30.87 6.36 -6.69
CA LEU A 374 -30.85 7.64 -5.98
C LEU A 374 -31.13 8.81 -6.95
N SER A 375 -30.41 8.83 -8.08
CA SER A 375 -30.53 9.89 -9.09
C SER A 375 -31.95 9.97 -9.69
N ALA A 376 -32.60 8.83 -9.91
CA ALA A 376 -33.97 8.77 -10.40
C ALA A 376 -34.98 9.32 -9.36
N ALA A 377 -34.77 9.03 -8.07
CA ALA A 377 -35.60 9.54 -6.99
C ALA A 377 -35.49 11.08 -6.88
N VAL A 378 -34.27 11.63 -6.94
CA VAL A 378 -34.04 13.09 -6.89
C VAL A 378 -34.71 13.81 -8.06
N ARG A 379 -34.61 13.27 -9.29
CA ARG A 379 -35.25 13.85 -10.48
C ARG A 379 -36.77 13.85 -10.42
N ARG A 380 -37.40 12.86 -9.78
CA ARG A 380 -38.85 12.83 -9.56
C ARG A 380 -39.31 13.93 -8.60
N ASN A 381 -38.54 14.18 -7.54
CA ASN A 381 -38.86 15.21 -6.55
C ASN A 381 -38.63 16.66 -7.02
N HIS A 382 -37.91 16.88 -8.13
CA HIS A 382 -37.72 18.22 -8.71
C HIS A 382 -38.71 18.55 -9.84
N ARG A 383 -39.55 17.58 -10.24
CA ARG A 383 -40.52 17.74 -11.34
C ARG A 383 -41.98 17.76 -10.88
N GLY A 384 -42.23 17.58 -9.60
CA GLY A 384 -43.52 17.82 -8.94
C GLY A 384 -43.33 18.90 -7.90
#